data_AF-A0A2A9P892-F1
#
_entry.id   AF-A0A2A9P892-F1
#
_cell.length_a   1.000
_cell.length_b   1.000
_cell.length_c   1.000
_cell.angle_alpha   90.00
_cell.angle_beta   90.00
_cell.angle_gamma   90.00
#
_symmetry.space_group_name_H-M   'P 1'
#
loop_
_entity.id
_entity.type
_entity.pdbx_description
1 polymer ?
#
loop_
_entity_poly.entity_id
_entity_poly.type
_entity_poly.pdbx_seq_one_letter_code
_entity_poly.pdbx_strand_id
1 'polypeptide(L)'
;MFGQQALLLVCVVLANSWPQLVWGQRPWRWETTPGADNIVFRGDMISPHDLRVRGGFWPRGMTNKRRPYELPMNISLYNHAEGAVDVDSRDDWGFVSTSFSHSVALNWIMVRKQLPGYMYAIHATPNFINVEQTLQQFTIHPDTNDYAAVGHVHYNQVVAWRRVEEDAALPGGLRLSLIEANPLYDEEFYGNKTWGGAQYRLAGFPSDHDVVVQGRQPWCDAGGCQPKSPRSAALELLGSNVRIRSLRLHFLLTWDLMAGTNDMVLIRIGDSAPITLMKAPSRGAQKHFDIDLEYYFGDADLRLSNLTSIRILQRRNSRIWADDFMVRGIVLEIMTVGSRVPMQMAKFSAINRWVGTRAVGTTVVWRRQISVEDWDLTG
;
A
#
# COMPACT_ATOMS: atom_id res chain seq x y z
N MET A 1 -18.93 -20.41 -68.96
CA MET A 1 -18.08 -19.22 -68.74
C MET A 1 -18.97 -18.10 -68.20
N PHE A 2 -19.05 -17.94 -66.88
CA PHE A 2 -19.68 -16.79 -66.25
C PHE A 2 -18.63 -16.13 -65.36
N GLY A 3 -18.27 -14.91 -65.72
CA GLY A 3 -17.30 -14.09 -64.99
C GLY A 3 -17.96 -13.42 -63.79
N GLN A 4 -17.29 -13.52 -62.65
CA GLN A 4 -17.53 -12.71 -61.47
C GLN A 4 -17.12 -11.26 -61.75
N GLN A 5 -18.01 -10.31 -61.47
CA GLN A 5 -17.61 -8.97 -61.05
C GLN A 5 -18.39 -8.60 -59.80
N ALA A 6 -17.63 -8.46 -58.73
CA ALA A 6 -18.03 -7.95 -57.43
C ALA A 6 -18.40 -6.47 -57.51
N LEU A 7 -19.35 -6.01 -56.68
CA LEU A 7 -19.30 -4.64 -56.17
C LEU A 7 -20.10 -4.50 -54.86
N LEU A 8 -19.32 -4.41 -53.78
CA LEU A 8 -19.47 -3.50 -52.64
C LEU A 8 -20.74 -3.58 -51.78
N LEU A 9 -20.69 -4.47 -50.78
CA LEU A 9 -21.42 -4.28 -49.53
C LEU A 9 -20.65 -3.25 -48.68
N VAL A 10 -21.26 -2.08 -48.53
CA VAL A 10 -20.83 -1.03 -47.61
C VAL A 10 -21.09 -1.53 -46.18
N CYS A 11 -20.09 -2.15 -45.56
CA CYS A 11 -20.07 -2.29 -44.11
C CYS A 11 -19.63 -0.94 -43.51
N VAL A 12 -20.60 -0.06 -43.24
CA VAL A 12 -20.39 1.07 -42.32
C VAL A 12 -20.13 0.47 -40.95
N VAL A 13 -18.86 0.38 -40.59
CA VAL A 13 -18.42 0.11 -39.22
C VAL A 13 -18.98 1.21 -38.33
N LEU A 14 -19.86 0.85 -37.40
CA LEU A 14 -20.38 1.67 -36.32
C LEU A 14 -19.28 2.01 -35.29
N ALA A 15 -18.22 2.67 -35.75
CA ALA A 15 -17.21 3.28 -34.93
C ALA A 15 -17.30 4.79 -35.11
N ASN A 16 -18.40 5.43 -34.68
CA ASN A 16 -18.53 6.89 -34.57
C ASN A 16 -19.88 7.36 -33.97
N SER A 17 -20.34 6.75 -32.87
CA SER A 17 -21.46 7.30 -32.11
C SER A 17 -21.22 7.19 -30.61
N TRP A 18 -20.06 7.69 -30.18
CA TRP A 18 -19.93 8.21 -28.82
C TRP A 18 -20.31 9.68 -28.90
N PRO A 19 -21.33 10.16 -28.17
CA PRO A 19 -21.64 11.57 -28.16
C PRO A 19 -20.40 12.31 -27.64
N GLN A 20 -19.79 13.11 -28.52
CA GLN A 20 -18.78 14.10 -28.17
C GLN A 20 -19.44 15.22 -27.37
N LEU A 21 -19.77 14.96 -26.11
CA LEU A 21 -20.32 15.95 -25.18
C LEU A 21 -19.44 16.00 -23.95
N VAL A 22 -18.55 17.00 -24.00
CA VAL A 22 -17.96 17.85 -22.95
C VAL A 22 -16.51 18.17 -23.37
N TRP A 23 -16.36 18.86 -24.50
CA TRP A 23 -15.13 19.60 -24.84
C TRP A 23 -15.45 21.07 -24.68
N GLY A 24 -14.83 21.77 -23.71
CA GLY A 24 -14.92 23.23 -23.70
C GLY A 24 -14.65 24.01 -22.42
N GLN A 25 -14.49 23.39 -21.24
CA GLN A 25 -14.10 24.10 -20.02
C GLN A 25 -13.07 23.26 -19.28
N ARG A 26 -11.86 23.77 -19.06
CA ARG A 26 -10.92 23.19 -18.08
C ARG A 26 -11.56 23.38 -16.69
N PRO A 27 -12.17 22.34 -16.08
CA PRO A 27 -13.09 22.51 -14.96
C PRO A 27 -12.38 22.61 -13.61
N TRP A 28 -11.08 22.33 -13.60
CA TRP A 28 -10.14 22.61 -12.53
C TRP A 28 -9.11 23.59 -13.10
N ARG A 29 -9.14 24.86 -12.67
CA ARG A 29 -8.00 25.74 -12.95
C ARG A 29 -6.90 25.32 -11.97
N TRP A 30 -5.75 24.91 -12.49
CA TRP A 30 -4.54 24.59 -11.71
C TRP A 30 -4.12 25.75 -10.78
N GLU A 31 -4.55 26.97 -11.09
CA GLU A 31 -4.43 28.17 -10.23
C GLU A 31 -5.26 28.11 -8.94
N THR A 32 -6.26 27.23 -8.87
CA THR A 32 -7.20 27.08 -7.73
C THR A 32 -7.07 25.76 -6.97
N THR A 33 -6.23 24.84 -7.47
CA THR A 33 -5.84 23.61 -6.77
C THR A 33 -4.38 23.76 -6.35
N PRO A 34 -4.06 23.93 -5.05
CA PRO A 34 -2.68 23.90 -4.58
C PRO A 34 -1.99 22.62 -5.08
N GLY A 35 -0.83 22.75 -5.73
CA GLY A 35 -0.03 21.62 -6.22
C GLY A 35 -0.69 20.82 -7.37
N ALA A 36 -1.11 21.49 -8.45
CA ALA A 36 -1.81 20.87 -9.58
C ALA A 36 -1.06 19.74 -10.31
N ASP A 37 0.26 19.63 -10.11
CA ASP A 37 1.04 18.47 -10.54
C ASP A 37 0.71 17.27 -9.63
N ASN A 38 0.52 16.08 -10.18
CA ASN A 38 0.19 14.86 -9.42
C ASN A 38 -1.25 14.76 -8.89
N ILE A 39 -2.23 15.45 -9.47
CA ILE A 39 -3.65 15.23 -9.13
C ILE A 39 -4.28 14.17 -10.03
N VAL A 40 -4.96 13.21 -9.43
CA VAL A 40 -5.85 12.25 -10.13
C VAL A 40 -7.30 12.45 -9.68
N PHE A 41 -8.22 12.01 -10.52
CA PHE A 41 -9.65 12.17 -10.32
C PHE A 41 -10.34 10.83 -10.09
N ARG A 42 -11.38 10.85 -9.26
CA ARG A 42 -12.25 9.71 -9.02
C ARG A 42 -13.71 10.14 -8.92
N GLY A 43 -14.54 9.61 -9.81
CA GLY A 43 -16.00 9.68 -9.68
C GLY A 43 -16.55 8.57 -8.77
N ASP A 44 -17.39 8.91 -7.80
CA ASP A 44 -17.94 7.98 -6.81
C ASP A 44 -19.30 8.48 -6.23
N MET A 45 -20.13 7.59 -5.69
CA MET A 45 -21.35 7.97 -4.96
C MET A 45 -21.10 8.27 -3.48
N ILE A 46 -19.98 7.81 -2.93
CA ILE A 46 -19.65 8.05 -1.52
C ILE A 46 -19.63 9.56 -1.28
N SER A 47 -20.36 10.03 -0.28
CA SER A 47 -20.36 11.45 0.10
C SER A 47 -19.05 11.83 0.81
N PRO A 48 -18.64 13.11 0.81
CA PRO A 48 -17.45 13.55 1.53
C PRO A 48 -17.51 13.25 3.04
N HIS A 49 -18.71 13.31 3.61
CA HIS A 49 -18.96 12.91 4.99
C HIS A 49 -18.69 11.42 5.20
N ASP A 50 -19.28 10.56 4.37
CA ASP A 50 -19.09 9.11 4.47
C ASP A 50 -17.64 8.70 4.19
N LEU A 51 -16.98 9.39 3.24
CA LEU A 51 -15.57 9.17 2.95
C LEU A 51 -14.70 9.46 4.18
N ARG A 52 -14.99 10.55 4.90
CA ARG A 52 -14.33 10.87 6.17
C ARG A 52 -14.60 9.81 7.23
N VAL A 53 -15.85 9.37 7.38
CA VAL A 53 -16.23 8.29 8.30
C VAL A 53 -15.56 6.97 7.94
N ARG A 54 -15.25 6.71 6.67
CA ARG A 54 -14.50 5.53 6.21
C ARG A 54 -12.99 5.69 6.24
N GLY A 55 -12.50 6.92 6.45
CA GLY A 55 -11.07 7.23 6.53
C GLY A 55 -10.38 7.35 5.16
N GLY A 56 -11.12 7.25 4.07
CA GLY A 56 -10.60 7.25 2.71
C GLY A 56 -11.23 6.22 1.79
N PHE A 57 -10.64 6.01 0.61
CA PHE A 57 -11.02 4.98 -0.34
C PHE A 57 -10.21 3.71 -0.11
N TRP A 58 -10.90 2.58 -0.06
CA TRP A 58 -10.30 1.27 0.16
C TRP A 58 -10.54 0.37 -1.05
N PRO A 59 -9.63 -0.57 -1.34
CA PRO A 59 -9.94 -1.67 -2.22
C PRO A 59 -11.14 -2.44 -1.68
N ARG A 60 -11.87 -3.12 -2.58
CA ARG A 60 -13.06 -3.86 -2.19
C ARG A 60 -12.73 -4.92 -1.14
N GLY A 61 -13.67 -5.07 -0.19
CA GLY A 61 -13.55 -6.04 0.90
C GLY A 61 -12.67 -5.56 2.05
N MET A 62 -12.12 -4.35 1.96
CA MET A 62 -11.24 -3.79 2.99
C MET A 62 -11.84 -2.54 3.60
N THR A 63 -11.79 -2.44 4.93
CA THR A 63 -12.22 -1.24 5.70
C THR A 63 -11.52 -1.10 7.05
N ASN A 64 -10.52 -1.94 7.35
CA ASN A 64 -9.91 -2.00 8.67
C ASN A 64 -8.92 -0.85 8.90
N LYS A 65 -9.44 0.26 9.43
CA LYS A 65 -8.64 1.46 9.74
C LYS A 65 -7.47 1.20 10.70
N ARG A 66 -7.52 0.14 11.52
CA ARG A 66 -6.42 -0.18 12.45
C ARG A 66 -5.23 -0.80 11.74
N ARG A 67 -5.44 -1.40 10.55
CA ARG A 67 -4.41 -2.05 9.75
C ARG A 67 -4.18 -1.29 8.45
N PRO A 68 -3.41 -0.19 8.48
CA PRO A 68 -3.25 0.69 7.33
C PRO A 68 -2.59 0.03 6.11
N TYR A 69 -1.90 -1.10 6.30
CA TYR A 69 -1.20 -1.82 5.25
C TYR A 69 -1.70 -3.25 5.02
N GLU A 70 -2.82 -3.65 5.62
CA GLU A 70 -3.45 -4.92 5.29
C GLU A 70 -3.74 -4.96 3.79
N LEU A 71 -3.42 -6.07 3.12
CA LEU A 71 -3.65 -6.26 1.70
C LEU A 71 -4.41 -7.57 1.46
N PRO A 72 -5.26 -7.64 0.42
CA PRO A 72 -5.97 -8.88 0.09
C PRO A 72 -4.97 -9.96 -0.32
N MET A 73 -5.40 -11.23 -0.26
CA MET A 73 -4.54 -12.35 -0.68
C MET A 73 -4.16 -12.25 -2.16
N ASN A 74 -5.10 -11.80 -2.99
CA ASN A 74 -4.91 -11.69 -4.43
C ASN A 74 -4.67 -10.24 -4.82
N ILE A 75 -3.50 -9.99 -5.40
CA ILE A 75 -3.12 -8.70 -5.99
C ILE A 75 -2.72 -8.94 -7.44
N SER A 76 -3.36 -8.20 -8.35
CA SER A 76 -3.06 -8.22 -9.78
C SER A 76 -3.52 -6.91 -10.40
N LEU A 77 -2.57 -6.11 -10.89
CA LEU A 77 -2.89 -4.90 -11.63
C LEU A 77 -3.54 -5.22 -12.97
N TYR A 78 -3.17 -6.35 -13.60
CA TYR A 78 -3.75 -6.83 -14.84
C TYR A 78 -5.24 -7.15 -14.68
N ASN A 79 -5.62 -7.99 -13.70
CA ASN A 79 -7.02 -8.31 -13.45
C ASN A 79 -7.80 -7.10 -12.92
N HIS A 80 -7.15 -6.20 -12.18
CA HIS A 80 -7.74 -4.92 -11.77
C HIS A 80 -8.11 -4.07 -13.00
N ALA A 81 -7.17 -3.89 -13.92
CA ALA A 81 -7.40 -3.09 -15.14
C ALA A 81 -8.48 -3.71 -16.04
N GLU A 82 -8.57 -5.05 -16.09
CA GLU A 82 -9.63 -5.77 -16.80
C GLU A 82 -11.00 -5.54 -16.13
N GLY A 83 -11.07 -5.64 -14.81
CA GLY A 83 -12.30 -5.41 -14.04
C GLY A 83 -12.70 -3.93 -13.93
N ALA A 84 -11.79 -2.98 -14.14
CA ALA A 84 -12.05 -1.55 -13.97
C ALA A 84 -13.20 -1.02 -14.84
N VAL A 85 -13.49 -1.69 -15.96
CA VAL A 85 -14.62 -1.42 -16.85
C VAL A 85 -15.95 -1.70 -16.17
N ASP A 86 -16.01 -2.74 -15.35
CA ASP A 86 -17.22 -3.14 -14.66
C ASP A 86 -17.51 -2.19 -13.49
N VAL A 87 -18.78 -1.82 -13.39
CA VAL A 87 -19.33 -1.03 -12.29
C VAL A 87 -18.99 -1.68 -10.96
N ASP A 88 -19.05 -3.01 -10.95
CA ASP A 88 -18.88 -3.84 -9.78
C ASP A 88 -17.52 -4.54 -9.73
N SER A 89 -16.42 -4.07 -10.34
CA SER A 89 -15.08 -4.61 -9.97
C SER A 89 -13.93 -3.60 -9.97
N ARG A 90 -14.27 -2.31 -10.08
CA ARG A 90 -13.31 -1.19 -10.16
C ARG A 90 -12.27 -1.09 -9.05
N ASP A 91 -12.58 -1.56 -7.85
CA ASP A 91 -11.65 -1.49 -6.72
C ASP A 91 -11.20 -2.89 -6.26
N ASP A 92 -11.32 -3.90 -7.13
CA ASP A 92 -10.88 -5.27 -6.83
C ASP A 92 -9.37 -5.42 -6.96
N TRP A 93 -8.88 -6.60 -6.56
CA TRP A 93 -7.48 -7.02 -6.69
C TRP A 93 -6.47 -6.14 -5.94
N GLY A 94 -6.94 -5.47 -4.88
CA GLY A 94 -6.09 -4.71 -3.95
C GLY A 94 -5.74 -3.30 -4.40
N PHE A 95 -6.44 -2.77 -5.40
CA PHE A 95 -6.24 -1.41 -5.90
C PHE A 95 -7.52 -0.58 -5.85
N VAL A 96 -7.37 0.75 -5.81
CA VAL A 96 -8.43 1.73 -5.98
C VAL A 96 -8.21 2.44 -7.33
N SER A 97 -9.21 2.41 -8.22
CA SER A 97 -9.08 3.07 -9.53
C SER A 97 -9.20 4.59 -9.43
N THR A 98 -8.33 5.28 -10.15
CA THR A 98 -8.36 6.73 -10.41
C THR A 98 -7.90 7.00 -11.84
N SER A 99 -8.20 8.18 -12.37
CA SER A 99 -7.77 8.59 -13.71
C SER A 99 -7.20 9.99 -13.66
N PHE A 100 -6.16 10.26 -14.45
CA PHE A 100 -5.70 11.64 -14.66
C PHE A 100 -6.73 12.47 -15.45
N SER A 101 -7.64 11.82 -16.15
CA SER A 101 -8.68 12.48 -16.95
C SER A 101 -9.94 12.78 -16.14
N HIS A 102 -10.19 14.06 -15.95
CA HIS A 102 -11.44 14.57 -15.39
C HIS A 102 -12.68 14.04 -16.14
N SER A 103 -12.64 13.98 -17.48
CA SER A 103 -13.78 13.51 -18.27
C SER A 103 -14.01 12.01 -18.10
N VAL A 104 -12.95 11.21 -17.93
CA VAL A 104 -13.08 9.78 -17.60
C VAL A 104 -13.71 9.59 -16.23
N ALA A 105 -13.28 10.36 -15.23
CA ALA A 105 -13.87 10.31 -13.88
C ALA A 105 -15.36 10.72 -13.87
N LEU A 106 -15.76 11.72 -14.65
CA LEU A 106 -17.18 12.07 -14.84
C LEU A 106 -17.96 10.98 -15.59
N ASN A 107 -17.36 10.42 -16.63
CA ASN A 107 -17.98 9.34 -17.41
C ASN A 107 -18.29 8.13 -16.52
N TRP A 108 -17.42 7.81 -15.54
CA TRP A 108 -17.70 6.77 -14.56
C TRP A 108 -18.99 7.01 -13.77
N ILE A 109 -19.27 8.26 -13.37
CA ILE A 109 -20.53 8.58 -12.67
C ILE A 109 -21.73 8.32 -13.59
N MET A 110 -21.61 8.70 -14.86
CA MET A 110 -22.68 8.58 -15.86
C MET A 110 -23.01 7.14 -16.22
N VAL A 111 -22.02 6.37 -16.68
CA VAL A 111 -22.22 5.00 -17.17
C VAL A 111 -22.69 4.06 -16.06
N ARG A 112 -22.39 4.42 -14.80
CA ARG A 112 -22.75 3.67 -13.60
C ARG A 112 -24.08 4.13 -12.98
N LYS A 113 -24.75 5.13 -13.56
CA LYS A 113 -25.99 5.75 -13.02
C LYS A 113 -25.85 6.18 -11.55
N GLN A 114 -24.70 6.74 -11.22
CA GLN A 114 -24.28 7.11 -9.86
C GLN A 114 -24.66 8.54 -9.49
N LEU A 115 -25.79 9.04 -10.00
CA LEU A 115 -26.27 10.39 -9.71
C LEU A 115 -27.29 10.37 -8.55
N PRO A 116 -27.20 11.32 -7.60
CA PRO A 116 -26.13 12.30 -7.43
C PRO A 116 -24.82 11.63 -7.00
N GLY A 117 -23.70 12.11 -7.55
CA GLY A 117 -22.37 11.61 -7.27
C GLY A 117 -21.40 12.71 -6.87
N TYR A 118 -20.16 12.33 -6.64
CA TYR A 118 -19.05 13.21 -6.31
C TYR A 118 -17.86 12.88 -7.18
N MET A 119 -17.16 13.93 -7.58
CA MET A 119 -15.88 13.80 -8.24
C MET A 119 -14.81 14.38 -7.33
N TYR A 120 -13.90 13.52 -6.92
CA TYR A 120 -12.80 13.81 -6.02
C TYR A 120 -11.53 14.14 -6.80
N ALA A 121 -10.80 15.15 -6.35
CA ALA A 121 -9.42 15.42 -6.71
C ALA A 121 -8.52 14.88 -5.59
N ILE A 122 -7.56 14.04 -5.96
CA ILE A 122 -6.72 13.27 -5.03
C ILE A 122 -5.26 13.52 -5.38
N HIS A 123 -4.44 13.87 -4.38
CA HIS A 123 -3.01 14.04 -4.59
C HIS A 123 -2.33 12.67 -4.68
N ALA A 124 -1.73 12.34 -5.81
CA ALA A 124 -1.09 11.05 -6.04
C ALA A 124 0.20 10.89 -5.24
N THR A 125 0.35 9.74 -4.60
CA THR A 125 1.53 9.34 -3.83
C THR A 125 2.19 8.10 -4.44
N PRO A 126 3.36 7.66 -3.96
CA PRO A 126 4.07 6.53 -4.59
C PRO A 126 3.32 5.20 -4.67
N ASN A 127 2.20 5.02 -3.97
CA ASN A 127 1.31 3.86 -4.14
C ASN A 127 0.36 3.96 -5.35
N PHE A 128 0.32 5.09 -6.06
CA PHE A 128 -0.41 5.26 -7.32
C PHE A 128 0.43 4.76 -8.49
N ILE A 129 0.00 3.66 -9.09
CA ILE A 129 0.72 2.95 -10.14
C ILE A 129 0.19 3.36 -11.49
N ASN A 130 1.07 3.77 -12.40
CA ASN A 130 0.67 4.05 -13.77
C ASN A 130 0.35 2.71 -14.47
N VAL A 131 -0.93 2.50 -14.81
CA VAL A 131 -1.42 1.22 -15.36
C VAL A 131 -0.79 0.96 -16.73
N GLU A 132 -0.84 1.96 -17.61
CA GLU A 132 -0.36 1.85 -18.99
C GLU A 132 1.13 1.56 -19.05
N GLN A 133 1.95 2.29 -18.29
CA GLN A 133 3.39 2.07 -18.25
C GLN A 133 3.75 0.71 -17.64
N THR A 134 2.94 0.21 -16.71
CA THR A 134 3.19 -1.07 -16.03
C THR A 134 2.80 -2.28 -16.89
N LEU A 135 1.67 -2.21 -17.60
CA LEU A 135 1.16 -3.31 -18.43
C LEU A 135 1.61 -3.21 -19.89
N GLN A 136 2.09 -2.05 -20.33
CA GLN A 136 2.57 -1.76 -21.69
C GLN A 136 1.57 -2.25 -22.74
N GLN A 137 2.00 -3.06 -23.72
CA GLN A 137 1.13 -3.59 -24.78
C GLN A 137 -0.01 -4.50 -24.29
N PHE A 138 -0.02 -4.87 -23.00
CA PHE A 138 -1.11 -5.65 -22.39
C PHE A 138 -2.11 -4.77 -21.65
N THR A 139 -2.02 -3.44 -21.81
CA THR A 139 -3.02 -2.50 -21.29
C THR A 139 -4.31 -2.63 -22.10
N ILE A 140 -5.41 -2.91 -21.41
CA ILE A 140 -6.72 -3.12 -22.05
C ILE A 140 -7.34 -1.78 -22.48
N HIS A 141 -7.05 -0.70 -21.75
CA HIS A 141 -7.55 0.65 -22.00
C HIS A 141 -6.42 1.67 -22.00
N PRO A 142 -5.62 1.76 -23.09
CA PRO A 142 -4.45 2.65 -23.11
C PRO A 142 -4.82 4.14 -23.00
N ASP A 143 -5.97 4.56 -23.51
CA ASP A 143 -6.33 5.98 -23.58
C ASP A 143 -6.91 6.58 -22.28
N THR A 144 -7.09 5.78 -21.22
CA THR A 144 -7.75 6.22 -19.99
C THR A 144 -6.83 6.98 -19.04
N ASN A 145 -5.50 6.93 -19.24
CA ASN A 145 -4.50 7.52 -18.34
C ASN A 145 -4.76 7.14 -16.87
N ASP A 146 -5.00 5.85 -16.65
CA ASP A 146 -5.39 5.32 -15.34
C ASP A 146 -4.20 5.18 -14.39
N TYR A 147 -4.49 5.53 -13.13
CA TYR A 147 -3.62 5.28 -12.00
C TYR A 147 -4.37 4.42 -10.99
N ALA A 148 -3.80 3.29 -10.65
CA ALA A 148 -4.35 2.37 -9.66
C ALA A 148 -3.59 2.55 -8.35
N ALA A 149 -4.27 2.98 -7.29
CA ALA A 149 -3.65 3.12 -5.98
C ALA A 149 -3.65 1.75 -5.27
N VAL A 150 -2.48 1.17 -5.01
CA VAL A 150 -2.41 -0.08 -4.23
C VAL A 150 -2.70 0.21 -2.75
N GLY A 151 -3.58 -0.59 -2.16
CA GLY A 151 -4.04 -0.38 -0.79
C GLY A 151 -4.95 0.84 -0.65
N HIS A 152 -4.79 1.57 0.46
CA HIS A 152 -5.70 2.64 0.88
C HIS A 152 -5.30 4.02 0.36
N VAL A 153 -6.29 4.82 -0.07
CA VAL A 153 -6.15 6.26 -0.33
C VAL A 153 -6.77 7.02 0.82
N HIS A 154 -5.96 7.74 1.59
CA HIS A 154 -6.42 8.34 2.85
C HIS A 154 -7.35 9.55 2.63
N TYR A 155 -8.26 9.81 3.57
CA TYR A 155 -9.14 10.98 3.49
C TYR A 155 -8.37 12.31 3.44
N ASN A 156 -7.30 12.45 4.23
CA ASN A 156 -6.43 13.63 4.23
C ASN A 156 -5.55 13.77 2.97
N GLN A 157 -5.59 12.80 2.06
CA GLN A 157 -4.93 12.85 0.74
C GLN A 157 -5.85 13.45 -0.34
N VAL A 158 -7.16 13.47 -0.08
CA VAL A 158 -8.16 14.07 -0.96
C VAL A 158 -8.06 15.58 -0.84
N VAL A 159 -7.79 16.26 -1.94
CA VAL A 159 -7.58 17.71 -1.99
C VAL A 159 -8.91 18.45 -1.96
N ALA A 160 -9.87 18.00 -2.76
CA ALA A 160 -11.15 18.67 -2.95
C ALA A 160 -12.17 17.75 -3.62
N TRP A 161 -13.42 18.19 -3.70
CA TRP A 161 -14.48 17.50 -4.44
C TRP A 161 -15.47 18.47 -5.09
N ARG A 162 -16.25 17.94 -6.04
CA ARG A 162 -17.43 18.59 -6.60
C ARG A 162 -18.59 17.60 -6.58
N ARG A 163 -19.78 18.08 -6.24
CA ARG A 163 -21.02 17.31 -6.40
C ARG A 163 -21.44 17.33 -7.86
N VAL A 164 -21.87 16.18 -8.36
CA VAL A 164 -22.33 15.97 -9.73
C VAL A 164 -23.79 15.55 -9.68
N GLU A 165 -24.64 16.30 -10.34
CA GLU A 165 -26.09 16.08 -10.39
C GLU A 165 -26.57 16.11 -11.84
N GLU A 166 -27.74 15.54 -12.09
CA GLU A 166 -28.42 15.72 -13.38
C GLU A 166 -28.83 17.18 -13.55
N ASP A 167 -28.63 17.72 -14.75
CA ASP A 167 -29.08 19.06 -15.08
C ASP A 167 -30.58 19.02 -15.46
N ALA A 168 -31.43 19.54 -14.57
CA ALA A 168 -32.86 19.62 -14.81
C ALA A 168 -33.22 20.47 -16.05
N ALA A 169 -32.34 21.37 -16.50
CA ALA A 169 -32.56 22.20 -17.67
C ALA A 169 -32.13 21.53 -19.00
N LEU A 170 -31.33 20.45 -18.93
CA LEU A 170 -30.73 19.79 -20.09
C LEU A 170 -30.84 18.27 -19.91
N PRO A 171 -31.79 17.57 -20.57
CA PRO A 171 -31.91 16.12 -20.48
C PRO A 171 -30.58 15.42 -20.85
N GLY A 172 -30.06 14.60 -19.94
CA GLY A 172 -28.74 13.95 -20.08
C GLY A 172 -27.53 14.86 -19.83
N GLY A 173 -27.76 16.13 -19.50
CA GLY A 173 -26.74 17.07 -19.06
C GLY A 173 -26.33 16.86 -17.61
N LEU A 174 -25.09 17.26 -17.30
CA LEU A 174 -24.55 17.22 -15.94
C LEU A 174 -24.35 18.63 -15.39
N ARG A 175 -24.81 18.84 -14.16
CA ARG A 175 -24.52 20.04 -13.38
C ARG A 175 -23.48 19.72 -12.31
N LEU A 176 -22.34 20.41 -12.37
CA LEU A 176 -21.29 20.31 -11.36
C LEU A 176 -21.38 21.48 -10.38
N SER A 177 -21.36 21.21 -9.08
CA SER A 177 -21.29 22.25 -8.03
C SER A 177 -19.98 23.04 -8.10
N LEU A 178 -19.84 24.10 -7.29
CA LEU A 178 -18.52 24.69 -7.03
C LEU A 178 -17.56 23.65 -6.40
N ILE A 179 -16.26 23.89 -6.55
CA ILE A 179 -15.21 23.10 -5.89
C ILE A 179 -15.28 23.38 -4.38
N GLU A 180 -15.32 22.31 -3.59
CA GLU A 180 -15.20 22.35 -2.14
C GLU A 180 -13.84 21.75 -1.75
N ALA A 181 -12.98 22.56 -1.13
CA ALA A 181 -11.69 22.11 -0.64
C ALA A 181 -11.87 21.24 0.61
N ASN A 182 -11.06 20.19 0.73
CA ASN A 182 -11.02 19.38 1.95
C ASN A 182 -10.25 20.13 3.03
N PRO A 183 -10.89 20.56 4.14
CA PRO A 183 -10.18 21.27 5.21
C PRO A 183 -9.18 20.37 5.97
N LEU A 184 -9.20 19.05 5.73
CA LEU A 184 -8.29 18.08 6.31
C LEU A 184 -7.25 17.57 5.32
N TYR A 185 -7.10 18.18 4.14
CA TYR A 185 -6.00 17.87 3.24
C TYR A 185 -4.65 18.22 3.90
N ASP A 186 -3.73 17.26 3.94
CA ASP A 186 -2.42 17.42 4.57
C ASP A 186 -1.36 17.83 3.52
N GLU A 187 -1.36 19.10 3.16
CA GLU A 187 -0.44 19.66 2.16
C GLU A 187 1.03 19.51 2.58
N GLU A 188 1.34 19.64 3.88
CA GLU A 188 2.70 19.48 4.39
C GLU A 188 3.24 18.06 4.11
N PHE A 189 2.38 17.04 4.27
CA PHE A 189 2.76 15.66 4.02
C PHE A 189 2.73 15.28 2.54
N TYR A 190 1.71 15.71 1.80
CA TYR A 190 1.45 15.26 0.42
C TYR A 190 2.03 16.18 -0.65
N GLY A 191 2.17 17.48 -0.41
CA GLY A 191 2.42 18.48 -1.46
C GLY A 191 3.70 18.31 -2.28
N ASN A 192 4.67 17.52 -1.79
CA ASN A 192 5.90 17.19 -2.51
C ASN A 192 5.96 15.74 -3.03
N LYS A 193 4.85 15.00 -2.93
CA LYS A 193 4.78 13.60 -3.37
C LYS A 193 4.41 13.54 -4.85
N THR A 194 4.71 12.39 -5.46
CA THR A 194 4.34 12.06 -6.83
C THR A 194 3.94 10.59 -6.88
N TRP A 195 3.30 10.18 -7.97
CA TRP A 195 2.92 8.79 -8.24
C TRP A 195 4.15 7.86 -8.29
N GLY A 196 3.92 6.55 -8.14
CA GLY A 196 4.97 5.53 -8.15
C GLY A 196 5.49 5.17 -9.55
N GLY A 197 4.83 5.66 -10.61
CA GLY A 197 5.19 5.34 -11.99
C GLY A 197 4.93 3.88 -12.35
N ALA A 198 5.75 3.32 -13.23
CA ALA A 198 5.68 1.91 -13.64
C ALA A 198 6.15 0.97 -12.53
N GLN A 199 5.37 -0.08 -12.24
CA GLN A 199 5.71 -1.10 -11.24
C GLN A 199 5.50 -2.51 -11.81
N TYR A 200 6.42 -2.99 -12.66
CA TYR A 200 6.28 -4.27 -13.38
C TYR A 200 6.03 -5.49 -12.47
N ARG A 201 6.59 -5.48 -11.24
CA ARG A 201 6.37 -6.55 -10.25
C ARG A 201 4.93 -6.60 -9.69
N LEU A 202 4.14 -5.55 -9.91
CA LEU A 202 2.73 -5.47 -9.55
C LEU A 202 1.78 -5.85 -10.70
N ALA A 203 2.30 -6.08 -11.91
CA ALA A 203 1.48 -6.43 -13.08
C ALA A 203 0.55 -7.61 -12.79
N GLY A 204 1.08 -8.67 -12.17
CA GLY A 204 0.28 -9.79 -11.68
C GLY A 204 -0.46 -10.56 -12.77
N PHE A 205 0.18 -10.76 -13.92
CA PHE A 205 -0.34 -11.60 -14.99
C PHE A 205 -0.66 -13.03 -14.49
N PRO A 206 -1.73 -13.67 -15.01
CA PRO A 206 -2.02 -15.08 -14.76
C PRO A 206 -0.85 -16.01 -15.09
N SER A 207 -0.76 -17.16 -14.42
CA SER A 207 0.37 -18.09 -14.57
C SER A 207 0.51 -18.69 -15.98
N ASP A 208 -0.60 -18.77 -16.71
CA ASP A 208 -0.70 -19.26 -18.09
C ASP A 208 -0.57 -18.13 -19.14
N HIS A 209 -0.44 -16.88 -18.71
CA HIS A 209 -0.26 -15.75 -19.61
C HIS A 209 1.11 -15.80 -20.30
N ASP A 210 1.18 -15.40 -21.58
CA ASP A 210 2.38 -15.44 -22.41
C ASP A 210 3.59 -14.75 -21.79
N VAL A 211 3.38 -13.64 -21.07
CA VAL A 211 4.45 -12.95 -20.32
C VAL A 211 5.13 -13.88 -19.33
N VAL A 212 4.33 -14.66 -18.58
CA VAL A 212 4.81 -15.56 -17.53
C VAL A 212 5.45 -16.80 -18.14
N VAL A 213 4.77 -17.43 -19.10
CA VAL A 213 5.23 -18.67 -19.75
C VAL A 213 6.54 -18.44 -20.51
N GLN A 214 6.70 -17.28 -21.14
CA GLN A 214 7.84 -17.00 -22.00
C GLN A 214 8.94 -16.17 -21.31
N GLY A 215 8.78 -15.80 -20.03
CA GLY A 215 9.83 -15.06 -19.33
C GLY A 215 10.04 -13.64 -19.84
N ARG A 216 8.99 -12.94 -20.27
CA ARG A 216 9.16 -11.66 -21.00
C ARG A 216 9.61 -10.52 -20.08
N GLN A 217 10.66 -9.82 -20.47
CA GLN A 217 11.06 -8.54 -19.88
C GLN A 217 10.05 -7.43 -20.25
N PRO A 218 9.87 -6.40 -19.41
CA PRO A 218 10.56 -6.16 -18.12
C PRO A 218 9.90 -6.82 -16.90
N TRP A 219 8.85 -7.64 -17.09
CA TRP A 219 8.13 -8.26 -15.97
C TRP A 219 8.86 -9.43 -15.32
N CYS A 220 9.81 -10.03 -16.04
CA CYS A 220 10.55 -11.20 -15.62
C CYS A 220 12.05 -10.94 -15.67
N ASP A 221 12.76 -11.43 -14.67
CA ASP A 221 14.22 -11.38 -14.62
C ASP A 221 14.84 -12.67 -15.19
N ALA A 222 16.17 -12.75 -15.26
CA ALA A 222 16.89 -13.94 -15.71
C ALA A 222 16.55 -15.21 -14.90
N GLY A 223 16.02 -15.06 -13.67
CA GLY A 223 15.52 -16.15 -12.83
C GLY A 223 14.07 -16.57 -13.10
N GLY A 224 13.42 -16.04 -14.14
CA GLY A 224 12.01 -16.25 -14.45
C GLY A 224 11.08 -15.18 -13.88
N CYS A 225 9.77 -15.34 -14.12
CA CYS A 225 8.75 -14.34 -13.80
C CYS A 225 8.34 -14.24 -12.32
N GLN A 226 8.99 -15.01 -11.43
CA GLN A 226 8.74 -14.95 -9.99
C GLN A 226 9.94 -15.50 -9.20
N PRO A 227 10.49 -14.72 -8.24
CA PRO A 227 10.62 -15.29 -6.90
C PRO A 227 9.70 -14.63 -5.84
N LYS A 228 9.03 -13.52 -6.14
CA LYS A 228 8.16 -12.79 -5.18
C LYS A 228 6.80 -12.43 -5.80
N SER A 229 5.71 -12.83 -5.13
CA SER A 229 4.33 -12.55 -5.55
C SER A 229 4.04 -11.04 -5.68
N PRO A 230 3.08 -10.61 -6.54
CA PRO A 230 2.65 -9.22 -6.63
C PRO A 230 2.26 -8.63 -5.28
N ARG A 231 1.63 -9.44 -4.42
CA ARG A 231 1.32 -9.06 -3.04
C ARG A 231 2.57 -8.71 -2.23
N SER A 232 3.64 -9.50 -2.35
CA SER A 232 4.90 -9.21 -1.67
C SER A 232 5.55 -7.93 -2.19
N ALA A 233 5.48 -7.69 -3.51
CA ALA A 233 5.94 -6.44 -4.11
C ALA A 233 5.10 -5.22 -3.63
N ALA A 234 3.79 -5.39 -3.45
CA ALA A 234 2.91 -4.34 -2.93
C ALA A 234 3.27 -3.97 -1.49
N LEU A 235 3.50 -4.96 -0.62
CA LEU A 235 3.95 -4.71 0.75
C LEU A 235 5.33 -4.05 0.80
N GLU A 236 6.24 -4.47 -0.07
CA GLU A 236 7.57 -3.86 -0.22
C GLU A 236 7.46 -2.39 -0.63
N LEU A 237 6.58 -2.07 -1.60
CA LEU A 237 6.31 -0.69 -2.02
C LEU A 237 5.65 0.14 -0.92
N LEU A 238 4.63 -0.38 -0.24
CA LEU A 238 3.96 0.36 0.84
C LEU A 238 4.93 0.62 2.00
N GLY A 239 5.64 -0.41 2.46
CA GLY A 239 6.58 -0.29 3.56
C GLY A 239 7.80 0.55 3.24
N SER A 240 8.27 0.54 1.98
CA SER A 240 9.39 1.38 1.56
C SER A 240 9.02 2.85 1.58
N ASN A 241 7.75 3.23 1.45
CA ASN A 241 7.34 4.63 1.50
C ASN A 241 7.10 5.17 2.93
N VAL A 242 7.28 4.33 3.95
CA VAL A 242 7.01 4.68 5.34
C VAL A 242 8.32 4.86 6.10
N ARG A 243 8.77 6.10 6.24
CA ARG A 243 9.98 6.44 7.01
C ARG A 243 9.71 6.40 8.51
N ILE A 244 10.59 5.75 9.25
CA ILE A 244 10.52 5.63 10.71
C ILE A 244 11.27 6.79 11.35
N ARG A 245 10.57 7.51 12.24
CA ARG A 245 11.14 8.60 13.05
C ARG A 245 11.75 8.08 14.35
N SER A 246 11.09 7.11 14.99
CA SER A 246 11.56 6.49 16.22
C SER A 246 11.08 5.05 16.32
N LEU A 247 11.87 4.19 16.95
CA LEU A 247 11.55 2.79 17.19
C LEU A 247 11.79 2.46 18.66
N ARG A 248 10.77 1.88 19.31
CA ARG A 248 10.83 1.38 20.68
C ARG A 248 10.64 -0.11 20.70
N LEU A 249 11.35 -0.75 21.62
CA LEU A 249 11.24 -2.17 21.90
C LEU A 249 10.79 -2.39 23.34
N HIS A 250 9.83 -3.28 23.49
CA HIS A 250 9.39 -3.81 24.78
C HIS A 250 9.69 -5.31 24.78
N PHE A 251 10.54 -5.75 25.71
CA PHE A 251 10.95 -7.15 25.85
C PHE A 251 10.68 -7.62 27.28
N LEU A 252 10.03 -8.76 27.43
CA LEU A 252 9.62 -9.29 28.74
C LEU A 252 10.00 -10.77 28.89
N LEU A 253 10.57 -11.11 30.04
CA LEU A 253 10.71 -12.49 30.51
C LEU A 253 9.49 -12.91 31.32
N THR A 254 9.22 -14.22 31.41
CA THR A 254 8.16 -14.73 32.28
C THR A 254 8.58 -14.72 33.75
N TRP A 255 7.62 -14.85 34.65
CA TRP A 255 7.85 -14.97 36.10
C TRP A 255 8.10 -16.40 36.57
N ASP A 256 8.17 -17.36 35.63
CA ASP A 256 8.31 -18.77 35.96
C ASP A 256 9.63 -19.03 36.69
N LEU A 257 9.67 -20.13 37.45
CA LEU A 257 10.89 -20.55 38.11
C LEU A 257 11.99 -20.79 37.06
N MET A 258 13.18 -20.24 37.31
CA MET A 258 14.34 -20.29 36.41
C MET A 258 14.18 -19.54 35.08
N ALA A 259 13.16 -18.70 34.86
CA ALA A 259 12.96 -18.00 33.59
C ALA A 259 14.03 -16.92 33.25
N GLY A 260 14.97 -16.67 34.15
CA GLY A 260 16.13 -15.80 33.92
C GLY A 260 17.30 -16.54 33.28
N THR A 261 18.40 -15.83 33.03
CA THR A 261 19.66 -16.41 32.56
C THR A 261 20.83 -15.65 33.17
N ASN A 262 21.99 -16.31 33.31
CA ASN A 262 23.26 -15.68 33.67
C ASN A 262 24.00 -15.07 32.47
N ASP A 263 23.47 -15.27 31.26
CA ASP A 263 24.07 -14.79 30.01
C ASP A 263 23.56 -13.39 29.59
N MET A 264 24.16 -12.86 28.53
CA MET A 264 23.67 -11.62 27.92
C MET A 264 22.60 -11.94 26.89
N VAL A 265 21.46 -11.25 26.99
CA VAL A 265 20.37 -11.33 26.02
C VAL A 265 20.48 -10.13 25.08
N LEU A 266 20.59 -10.41 23.78
CA LEU A 266 20.64 -9.43 22.72
C LEU A 266 19.48 -9.64 21.75
N ILE A 267 19.22 -8.62 20.94
CA ILE A 267 18.23 -8.68 19.86
C ILE A 267 18.80 -8.09 18.58
N ARG A 268 18.33 -8.58 17.44
CA ARG A 268 18.48 -7.92 16.14
C ARG A 268 17.09 -7.76 15.53
N ILE A 269 16.85 -6.58 14.96
CA ILE A 269 15.62 -6.23 14.23
C ILE A 269 16.01 -5.91 12.78
N GLY A 270 15.45 -6.63 11.82
CA GLY A 270 15.88 -6.54 10.42
C GLY A 270 17.37 -6.82 10.29
N ASP A 271 18.09 -5.86 9.71
CA ASP A 271 19.54 -5.92 9.48
C ASP A 271 20.38 -5.17 10.52
N SER A 272 19.76 -4.59 11.56
CA SER A 272 20.48 -3.88 12.64
C SER A 272 21.65 -4.65 13.24
N ALA A 273 22.62 -3.92 13.77
CA ALA A 273 23.64 -4.46 14.65
C ALA A 273 23.02 -5.07 15.93
N PRO A 274 23.67 -6.06 16.58
CA PRO A 274 23.16 -6.63 17.83
C PRO A 274 22.97 -5.58 18.95
N ILE A 275 21.74 -5.50 19.47
CA ILE A 275 21.34 -4.61 20.56
C ILE A 275 21.39 -5.39 21.86
N THR A 276 22.18 -4.96 22.84
CA THR A 276 22.20 -5.60 24.17
C THR A 276 20.98 -5.17 24.97
N LEU A 277 20.10 -6.12 25.31
CA LEU A 277 18.90 -5.83 26.09
C LEU A 277 19.19 -5.87 27.59
N MET A 278 19.75 -6.98 28.05
CA MET A 278 19.97 -7.26 29.47
C MET A 278 21.23 -8.09 29.67
N LYS A 279 21.86 -7.93 30.83
CA LYS A 279 23.01 -8.74 31.28
C LYS A 279 22.56 -9.53 32.49
N ALA A 280 22.63 -10.85 32.42
CA ALA A 280 22.19 -11.76 33.48
C ALA A 280 20.78 -11.44 34.04
N PRO A 281 19.74 -11.32 33.20
CA PRO A 281 18.41 -10.97 33.67
C PRO A 281 17.81 -12.05 34.56
N SER A 282 17.19 -11.63 35.66
CA SER A 282 16.35 -12.49 36.49
C SER A 282 14.98 -12.72 35.83
N ARG A 283 14.24 -13.74 36.29
CA ARG A 283 12.83 -13.94 35.92
C ARG A 283 12.01 -12.65 36.12
N GLY A 284 11.01 -12.43 35.28
CA GLY A 284 10.16 -11.24 35.30
C GLY A 284 10.85 -9.96 34.83
N ALA A 285 12.14 -9.99 34.49
CA ALA A 285 12.83 -8.83 33.98
C ALA A 285 12.18 -8.34 32.68
N GLN A 286 12.07 -7.01 32.59
CA GLN A 286 11.52 -6.31 31.44
C GLN A 286 12.47 -5.20 31.01
N LYS A 287 12.49 -4.93 29.72
CA LYS A 287 13.26 -3.82 29.14
C LYS A 287 12.37 -3.06 28.17
N HIS A 288 12.29 -1.75 28.40
CA HIS A 288 11.79 -0.76 27.45
C HIS A 288 13.00 0.01 26.94
N PHE A 289 13.13 0.12 25.63
CA PHE A 289 14.32 0.67 25.01
C PHE A 289 13.96 1.46 23.76
N ASP A 290 14.21 2.76 23.78
CA ASP A 290 14.25 3.60 22.59
C ASP A 290 15.52 3.24 21.81
N ILE A 291 15.35 2.77 20.58
CA ILE A 291 16.44 2.33 19.73
C ILE A 291 17.04 3.54 19.01
N ASP A 292 18.33 3.75 19.22
CA ASP A 292 19.12 4.69 18.42
C ASP A 292 19.23 4.17 16.98
N LEU A 293 18.46 4.77 16.08
CA LEU A 293 18.36 4.32 14.70
C LEU A 293 19.70 4.47 13.96
N GLU A 294 20.40 5.58 14.18
CA GLU A 294 21.68 5.86 13.52
C GLU A 294 22.75 4.86 13.99
N TYR A 295 22.87 4.64 15.30
CA TYR A 295 23.86 3.72 15.83
C TYR A 295 23.62 2.26 15.39
N TYR A 296 22.38 1.78 15.42
CA TYR A 296 22.09 0.36 15.19
C TYR A 296 21.81 -0.01 13.74
N PHE A 297 21.29 0.91 12.93
CA PHE A 297 20.99 0.65 11.52
C PHE A 297 21.99 1.33 10.57
N GLY A 298 22.77 2.30 11.04
CA GLY A 298 23.70 3.06 10.20
C GLY A 298 23.00 3.94 9.16
N ASP A 299 21.68 4.08 9.24
CA ASP A 299 20.85 4.69 8.21
C ASP A 299 19.88 5.71 8.83
N ALA A 300 19.98 6.95 8.37
CA ALA A 300 19.06 8.04 8.75
C ALA A 300 17.67 7.89 8.10
N ASP A 301 17.52 7.01 7.10
CA ASP A 301 16.30 6.79 6.32
C ASP A 301 15.72 5.38 6.50
N LEU A 302 15.75 4.88 7.74
CA LEU A 302 15.11 3.61 8.08
C LEU A 302 13.62 3.61 7.69
N ARG A 303 13.22 2.65 6.85
CA ARG A 303 11.84 2.46 6.38
C ARG A 303 11.22 1.22 7.00
N LEU A 304 9.88 1.18 6.99
CA LEU A 304 9.13 0.06 7.56
C LEU A 304 9.44 -1.27 6.88
N SER A 305 9.72 -1.26 5.57
CA SER A 305 10.13 -2.46 4.82
C SER A 305 11.49 -3.02 5.25
N ASN A 306 12.35 -2.24 5.92
CA ASN A 306 13.62 -2.75 6.46
C ASN A 306 13.42 -3.60 7.73
N LEU A 307 12.27 -3.50 8.41
CA LEU A 307 11.97 -4.26 9.63
C LEU A 307 11.44 -5.65 9.29
N THR A 308 12.32 -6.50 8.74
CA THR A 308 11.94 -7.80 8.16
C THR A 308 11.87 -8.96 9.15
N SER A 309 12.60 -8.88 10.27
CA SER A 309 12.66 -10.00 11.22
C SER A 309 13.03 -9.55 12.63
N ILE A 310 12.72 -10.37 13.63
CA ILE A 310 13.30 -10.28 14.97
C ILE A 310 14.10 -11.55 15.25
N ARG A 311 15.28 -11.37 15.83
CA ARG A 311 16.17 -12.45 16.27
C ARG A 311 16.58 -12.18 17.71
N ILE A 312 16.34 -13.15 18.59
CA ILE A 312 16.88 -13.14 19.96
C ILE A 312 18.21 -13.87 19.92
N LEU A 313 19.23 -13.26 20.51
CA LEU A 313 20.55 -13.84 20.61
C LEU A 313 20.94 -13.98 22.08
N GLN A 314 21.67 -15.04 22.37
CA GLN A 314 22.31 -15.26 23.66
C GLN A 314 23.81 -15.19 23.45
N ARG A 315 24.48 -14.35 24.23
CA ARG A 315 25.94 -14.31 24.30
C ARG A 315 26.40 -14.83 25.65
N ARG A 316 27.11 -15.95 25.59
CA ARG A 316 27.65 -16.61 26.78
C ARG A 316 29.05 -16.13 27.10
N ASN A 317 29.25 -15.73 28.36
CA ASN A 317 30.52 -15.18 28.85
C ASN A 317 31.33 -16.18 29.71
N SER A 318 30.75 -17.29 30.21
CA SER A 318 31.48 -18.29 31.02
C SER A 318 31.16 -19.74 30.62
N ARG A 319 32.10 -20.67 30.86
CA ARG A 319 31.97 -22.08 30.44
C ARG A 319 31.07 -22.93 31.35
N ILE A 320 30.78 -22.53 32.58
CA ILE A 320 30.41 -23.52 33.60
C ILE A 320 28.90 -23.73 33.72
N TRP A 321 28.06 -22.74 33.38
CA TRP A 321 26.60 -22.86 33.48
C TRP A 321 25.93 -22.13 32.33
N ALA A 322 25.49 -22.87 31.31
CA ALA A 322 24.54 -22.33 30.34
C ALA A 322 23.13 -22.51 30.94
N ASP A 323 22.27 -21.51 30.79
CA ASP A 323 20.87 -21.61 31.15
C ASP A 323 19.99 -21.12 30.01
N ASP A 324 18.88 -21.82 29.84
CA ASP A 324 17.81 -21.38 28.96
C ASP A 324 16.99 -20.34 29.75
N PHE A 325 16.34 -19.42 29.05
CA PHE A 325 15.47 -18.41 29.66
C PHE A 325 14.12 -18.43 28.96
N MET A 326 13.08 -17.95 29.65
CA MET A 326 11.73 -17.99 29.12
C MET A 326 11.24 -16.60 28.72
N VAL A 327 11.02 -16.42 27.42
CA VAL A 327 10.54 -15.16 26.85
C VAL A 327 9.02 -15.14 26.91
N ARG A 328 8.47 -14.12 27.57
CA ARG A 328 7.03 -13.86 27.61
C ARG A 328 6.57 -13.27 26.29
N GLY A 329 7.21 -12.19 25.85
CA GLY A 329 6.80 -11.49 24.65
C GLY A 329 7.69 -10.33 24.23
N ILE A 330 7.47 -9.89 23.00
CA ILE A 330 8.14 -8.79 22.34
C ILE A 330 7.08 -7.92 21.65
N VAL A 331 7.18 -6.61 21.85
CA VAL A 331 6.37 -5.61 21.16
C VAL A 331 7.30 -4.54 20.60
N LEU A 332 7.06 -4.14 19.35
CA LEU A 332 7.71 -2.97 18.76
C LEU A 332 6.68 -1.84 18.62
N GLU A 333 7.10 -0.61 18.87
CA GLU A 333 6.31 0.59 18.65
C GLU A 333 7.13 1.56 17.79
N ILE A 334 6.51 2.19 16.81
CA ILE A 334 7.15 3.17 15.94
C ILE A 334 6.32 4.45 15.84
N MET A 335 7.02 5.55 15.64
CA MET A 335 6.46 6.77 15.09
C MET A 335 6.99 6.92 13.66
N THR A 336 6.13 7.23 12.70
CA THR A 336 6.54 7.49 11.32
C THR A 336 6.68 8.98 11.07
N VAL A 337 7.44 9.33 10.05
CA VAL A 337 7.47 10.72 9.55
C VAL A 337 6.12 11.03 8.89
N GLY A 338 5.46 12.10 9.33
CA GLY A 338 4.17 12.54 8.80
C GLY A 338 2.93 11.98 9.50
N SER A 339 3.05 10.93 10.32
CA SER A 339 1.95 10.49 11.20
C SER A 339 2.17 10.97 12.62
N ARG A 340 1.10 11.46 13.26
CA ARG A 340 1.06 11.70 14.70
C ARG A 340 0.56 10.50 15.51
N VAL A 341 0.08 9.46 14.83
CA VAL A 341 -0.45 8.24 15.45
C VAL A 341 0.67 7.18 15.47
N PRO A 342 1.01 6.62 16.65
CA PRO A 342 1.98 5.53 16.72
C PRO A 342 1.45 4.27 16.04
N MET A 343 2.37 3.42 15.58
CA MET A 343 2.06 2.07 15.13
C MET A 343 2.76 1.06 16.02
N GLN A 344 2.12 -0.09 16.22
CA GLN A 344 2.62 -1.16 17.06
C GLN A 344 2.60 -2.49 16.32
N MET A 345 3.69 -3.25 16.45
CA MET A 345 3.73 -4.66 16.08
C MET A 345 3.66 -5.48 17.36
N ALA A 346 2.50 -6.11 17.60
CA ALA A 346 2.20 -6.91 18.80
C ALA A 346 2.07 -8.42 18.52
N LYS A 347 2.41 -8.86 17.30
CA LYS A 347 2.36 -10.27 16.85
C LYS A 347 3.10 -11.24 17.77
N PHE A 348 4.14 -10.77 18.45
CA PHE A 348 4.96 -11.57 19.36
C PHE A 348 4.78 -11.19 20.84
N SER A 349 3.66 -10.56 21.20
CA SER A 349 3.38 -10.15 22.59
C SER A 349 3.20 -11.34 23.56
N ALA A 350 2.92 -12.54 23.04
CA ALA A 350 2.72 -13.76 23.83
C ALA A 350 3.49 -14.96 23.24
N ILE A 351 4.83 -14.89 23.25
CA ILE A 351 5.72 -15.98 22.82
C ILE A 351 5.66 -17.16 23.80
N ASN A 352 5.75 -16.87 25.11
CA ASN A 352 5.77 -17.84 26.22
C ASN A 352 6.61 -19.10 25.95
N ARG A 353 7.90 -18.93 25.65
CA ARG A 353 8.78 -20.02 25.20
C ARG A 353 10.15 -19.97 25.84
N TRP A 354 10.63 -21.15 26.29
CA TRP A 354 12.03 -21.38 26.65
C TRP A 354 12.92 -21.33 25.41
N VAL A 355 13.96 -20.51 25.48
CA VAL A 355 14.97 -20.36 24.44
C VAL A 355 16.34 -20.33 25.10
N GLY A 356 17.34 -20.86 24.41
CA GLY A 356 18.70 -20.80 24.89
C GLY A 356 19.64 -21.62 24.03
N THR A 357 20.92 -21.63 24.40
CA THR A 357 21.95 -22.42 23.74
C THR A 357 23.02 -22.86 24.72
N ARG A 358 23.66 -23.99 24.41
CA ARG A 358 24.86 -24.48 25.09
C ARG A 358 26.15 -24.15 24.33
N ALA A 359 26.06 -23.47 23.19
CA ALA A 359 27.22 -23.01 22.44
C ALA A 359 27.93 -21.84 23.15
N VAL A 360 29.24 -21.70 22.91
CA VAL A 360 30.02 -20.55 23.38
C VAL A 360 29.94 -19.43 22.33
N GLY A 361 29.97 -18.18 22.77
CA GLY A 361 29.88 -17.02 21.88
C GLY A 361 28.45 -16.52 21.72
N THR A 362 28.18 -15.81 20.62
CA THR A 362 26.86 -15.23 20.33
C THR A 362 26.09 -16.13 19.38
N THR A 363 24.95 -16.65 19.81
CA THR A 363 24.12 -17.58 19.02
C THR A 363 22.70 -17.03 18.90
N VAL A 364 22.07 -17.23 17.74
CA VAL A 364 20.63 -16.96 17.57
C VAL A 364 19.83 -18.11 18.19
N VAL A 365 19.02 -17.80 19.20
CA VAL A 365 18.22 -18.79 19.94
C VAL A 365 16.74 -18.74 19.56
N TRP A 366 16.30 -17.68 18.90
CA TRP A 366 14.95 -17.54 18.37
C TRP A 366 14.93 -16.58 17.19
N ARG A 367 14.09 -16.86 16.19
CA ARG A 367 13.88 -16.01 15.01
C ARG A 367 12.45 -16.09 14.50
N ARG A 368 11.87 -14.94 14.14
CA ARG A 368 10.62 -14.85 13.38
C ARG A 368 10.68 -13.71 12.37
N GLN A 369 9.88 -13.83 11.32
CA GLN A 369 9.71 -12.81 10.28
C GLN A 369 8.63 -11.82 10.70
N ILE A 370 8.81 -10.58 10.27
CA ILE A 370 7.83 -9.49 10.39
C ILE A 370 7.51 -9.01 8.98
N SER A 371 6.25 -8.67 8.74
CA SER A 371 5.81 -7.97 7.55
C SER A 371 5.27 -6.59 7.89
N VAL A 372 5.11 -5.76 6.87
CA VAL A 372 4.48 -4.44 6.95
C VAL A 372 3.04 -4.52 7.49
N GLU A 373 2.36 -5.63 7.28
CA GLU A 373 0.97 -5.86 7.73
C GLU A 373 0.86 -6.22 9.21
N ASP A 374 1.98 -6.58 9.85
CA ASP A 374 1.99 -6.93 11.27
C ASP A 374 1.88 -5.66 12.18
N TRP A 375 1.77 -4.48 11.57
CA TRP A 375 1.72 -3.18 12.25
C TRP A 375 0.30 -2.63 12.29
N ASP A 376 -0.19 -2.38 13.50
CA ASP A 376 -1.49 -1.78 13.78
C ASP A 376 -1.31 -0.32 14.26
N LEU A 377 -2.23 0.57 13.92
CA LEU A 377 -2.30 1.91 14.53
C LEU A 377 -2.74 1.79 15.99
N THR A 378 -2.06 2.49 16.91
CA THR A 378 -2.45 2.53 18.32
C THR A 378 -3.41 3.71 18.55
N GLY A 379 -4.70 3.41 18.71
CA GLY A 379 -5.78 4.40 18.85
C GLY A 379 -7.09 3.80 19.34
#